data_AF-A0A3N5NRF1-F1
#
_entry.id   AF-A0A3N5NRF1-F1
#
_cell.length_a   1.000
_cell.length_b   1.000
_cell.length_c   1.000
_cell.angle_alpha   90.00
_cell.angle_beta   90.00
_cell.angle_gamma   90.00
#
_symmetry.space_group_name_H-M   'P 1'
#
loop_
_entity.id
_entity.type
_entity.pdbx_description
1 polymer ?
#
loop_
_entity_poly.entity_id
_entity_poly.type
_entity_poly.pdbx_seq_one_letter_code
_entity_poly.pdbx_strand_id
1 'polypeptide(L)'
;YVEPDAIDAAGAHKDWTDVMDASAELHDVLHASGLSAVAPYAVSMAYRIRFYMEMNAREAMHLIELRTAPQGHPAYRRICQAMHALIADQAGHRLIADAMTFTDHSEVELERLKAERAAERKRQNSI
;
A
#
# COMPACT_ATOMS: atom_id res chain seq x y z
N TYR A 1 12.74 -3.97 -3.77
CA TYR A 1 11.60 -4.12 -2.84
C TYR A 1 11.32 -2.79 -2.15
N VAL A 2 10.29 -2.71 -1.29
CA VAL A 2 10.05 -1.60 -0.37
C VAL A 2 10.28 -2.10 1.05
N GLU A 3 11.17 -1.45 1.79
CA GLU A 3 11.39 -1.73 3.20
C GLU A 3 10.53 -0.78 4.05
N PRO A 4 9.71 -1.29 4.97
CA PRO A 4 8.97 -0.44 5.91
C PRO A 4 9.90 0.20 6.95
N ASP A 5 9.69 1.49 7.25
CA ASP A 5 10.49 2.23 8.26
C ASP A 5 10.51 1.55 9.64
N ALA A 6 9.46 0.78 9.96
CA ALA A 6 9.36 0.01 11.20
C ALA A 6 10.43 -1.10 11.34
N ILE A 7 10.99 -1.59 10.22
CA ILE A 7 12.05 -2.61 10.23
C ILE A 7 13.36 -2.02 10.75
N ASP A 8 13.74 -0.86 10.22
CA ASP A 8 14.94 -0.13 10.66
C ASP A 8 14.77 0.35 12.11
N ALA A 9 13.60 0.89 12.45
CA ALA A 9 13.29 1.29 13.83
C ALA A 9 13.35 0.13 14.84
N ALA A 10 13.14 -1.11 14.39
CA ALA A 10 13.28 -2.32 15.20
C ALA A 10 14.72 -2.88 15.23
N GLY A 11 15.67 -2.29 14.50
CA GLY A 11 17.03 -2.79 14.37
C GLY A 11 17.14 -4.10 13.56
N ALA A 12 16.11 -4.45 12.80
CA ALA A 12 15.97 -5.72 12.08
C ALA A 12 16.40 -5.64 10.61
N HIS A 13 17.10 -4.56 10.22
CA HIS A 13 17.50 -4.32 8.83
C HIS A 13 18.33 -5.47 8.23
N LYS A 14 19.24 -6.06 9.03
CA LYS A 14 20.04 -7.18 8.57
C LYS A 14 19.18 -8.41 8.27
N ASP A 15 18.31 -8.79 9.22
CA ASP A 15 17.44 -9.96 9.06
C ASP A 15 16.50 -9.78 7.86
N TRP A 16 15.98 -8.56 7.66
CA TRP A 16 15.19 -8.21 6.49
C TRP A 16 15.98 -8.42 5.20
N THR A 17 17.19 -7.85 5.11
CA THR A 17 18.02 -7.94 3.91
C THR A 17 18.40 -9.39 3.61
N ASP A 18 18.78 -10.18 4.63
CA ASP A 18 19.09 -11.60 4.47
C ASP A 18 17.91 -12.39 3.86
N VAL A 19 16.68 -12.14 4.33
CA VAL A 19 15.47 -12.78 3.77
C VAL A 19 15.19 -12.31 2.34
N MET A 20 15.36 -11.02 2.08
CA MET A 20 15.14 -10.47 0.74
C MET A 20 16.13 -11.07 -0.27
N ASP A 21 17.41 -11.18 0.09
CA ASP A 21 18.47 -11.75 -0.73
C ASP A 21 18.25 -13.24 -0.98
N ALA A 22 17.97 -14.02 0.07
CA ALA A 22 17.70 -15.45 -0.05
C ALA A 22 16.48 -15.74 -0.96
N SER A 23 15.44 -14.91 -0.87
CA SER A 23 14.25 -15.04 -1.73
C SER A 23 14.54 -14.72 -3.20
N ALA A 24 15.44 -13.76 -3.47
CA ALA A 24 15.89 -13.43 -4.82
C ALA A 24 16.77 -14.53 -5.42
N GLU A 25 17.71 -15.05 -4.63
CA GLU A 25 18.57 -16.16 -5.06
C GLU A 25 17.75 -17.39 -5.43
N LEU A 26 16.76 -17.76 -4.60
CA LEU A 26 15.86 -18.88 -4.89
C LEU A 26 15.05 -18.64 -6.17
N HIS A 27 14.55 -17.43 -6.38
CA HIS A 27 13.88 -17.05 -7.62
C HIS A 27 14.80 -17.29 -8.83
N ASP A 28 16.04 -16.84 -8.77
CA ASP A 28 17.00 -16.94 -9.87
C ASP A 28 17.39 -18.39 -10.16
N VAL A 29 17.56 -19.22 -9.12
CA VAL A 29 17.80 -20.67 -9.25
C VAL A 29 16.61 -21.37 -9.94
N LEU A 30 15.37 -21.06 -9.52
CA LEU A 30 14.17 -21.63 -10.14
C LEU A 30 14.07 -21.19 -11.61
N HIS A 31 14.32 -19.92 -11.89
CA HIS A 31 14.29 -19.38 -13.24
C HIS A 31 15.34 -20.04 -14.15
N ALA A 32 16.59 -20.16 -13.69
CA ALA A 32 17.68 -20.82 -14.40
C ALA A 32 17.42 -22.32 -14.64
N SER A 33 16.63 -22.96 -13.76
CA SER A 33 16.21 -24.36 -13.89
C SER A 33 15.02 -24.55 -14.85
N GLY A 34 14.58 -23.52 -15.56
CA GLY A 34 13.43 -23.58 -16.48
C GLY A 34 12.06 -23.53 -15.79
N LEU A 35 12.02 -23.26 -14.48
CA LEU A 35 10.81 -23.21 -13.66
C LEU A 35 10.25 -21.78 -13.55
N SER A 36 10.29 -21.02 -14.65
CA SER A 36 9.97 -19.59 -14.66
C SER A 36 8.53 -19.27 -14.21
N ALA A 37 7.57 -20.16 -14.47
CA ALA A 37 6.17 -19.96 -14.05
C ALA A 37 5.98 -20.04 -12.53
N VAL A 38 6.88 -20.74 -11.81
CA VAL A 38 6.79 -20.88 -10.35
C VAL A 38 7.80 -20.02 -9.59
N ALA A 39 8.85 -19.54 -10.26
CA ALA A 39 9.86 -18.66 -9.66
C ALA A 39 9.26 -17.45 -8.89
N PRO A 40 8.20 -16.76 -9.37
CA PRO A 40 7.61 -15.64 -8.64
C PRO A 40 7.00 -16.01 -7.28
N TYR A 41 6.74 -17.28 -6.98
CA TYR A 41 6.27 -17.71 -5.66
C TYR A 41 7.39 -17.75 -4.61
N ALA A 42 8.66 -17.67 -5.01
CA ALA A 42 9.80 -17.67 -4.10
C ALA A 42 10.06 -16.30 -3.46
N VAL A 43 9.65 -15.21 -4.11
CA VAL A 43 9.94 -13.85 -3.65
C VAL A 43 8.93 -13.35 -2.63
N SER A 44 9.37 -12.49 -1.70
CA SER A 44 8.48 -11.87 -0.72
C SER A 44 7.48 -10.89 -1.34
N MET A 45 6.42 -10.53 -0.61
CA MET A 45 5.46 -9.51 -1.07
C MET A 45 6.02 -8.08 -1.08
N ALA A 46 7.27 -7.86 -0.65
CA ALA A 46 7.90 -6.54 -0.65
C ALA A 46 8.40 -6.12 -2.04
N TYR A 47 8.47 -7.05 -3.00
CA TYR A 47 8.86 -6.74 -4.38
C TYR A 47 7.77 -5.91 -5.10
N ARG A 48 8.21 -5.04 -6.00
CA ARG A 48 7.31 -4.14 -6.72
C ARG A 48 6.67 -4.87 -7.89
N ILE A 49 5.35 -4.81 -7.96
CA ILE A 49 4.57 -5.28 -9.11
C ILE A 49 4.19 -4.06 -9.94
N ARG A 50 4.42 -4.14 -11.25
CA ARG A 50 3.93 -3.16 -12.22
C ARG A 50 2.63 -3.68 -12.80
N PHE A 51 1.60 -2.86 -12.77
CA PHE A 51 0.30 -3.17 -13.35
C PHE A 51 -0.35 -1.89 -13.86
N TYR A 52 -1.30 -2.07 -14.78
CA TYR A 52 -2.13 -0.98 -15.28
C TYR A 52 -3.54 -1.15 -14.71
N MET A 53 -4.17 -0.03 -14.40
CA MET A 53 -5.58 0.03 -14.03
C MET A 53 -6.31 0.87 -15.06
N GLU A 54 -7.36 0.31 -15.65
CA GLU A 54 -8.33 1.06 -16.43
C GLU A 54 -9.62 1.13 -15.63
N MET A 55 -10.15 2.33 -15.46
CA MET A 55 -11.33 2.58 -14.65
C MET A 55 -12.12 3.74 -15.25
N ASN A 56 -13.44 3.64 -15.16
CA ASN A 56 -14.30 4.80 -15.39
C ASN A 56 -14.29 5.74 -14.16
N ALA A 57 -14.86 6.94 -14.33
CA ALA A 57 -14.87 7.96 -13.27
C ALA A 57 -15.59 7.50 -11.98
N ARG A 58 -16.62 6.66 -12.09
CA ARG A 58 -17.37 6.15 -10.93
C ARG A 58 -16.57 5.11 -10.15
N GLU A 59 -15.86 4.23 -10.85
CA GLU A 59 -14.94 3.25 -10.24
C GLU A 59 -13.78 3.96 -9.54
N ALA A 60 -13.20 4.96 -10.21
CA ALA A 60 -12.13 5.78 -9.63
C ALA A 60 -12.60 6.50 -8.37
N MET A 61 -13.78 7.14 -8.40
CA MET A 61 -14.39 7.79 -7.23
C MET A 61 -14.53 6.81 -6.06
N HIS A 62 -15.14 5.64 -6.29
CA HIS A 62 -15.35 4.66 -5.23
C HIS A 62 -14.02 4.16 -4.64
N LEU A 63 -13.05 3.85 -5.49
CA LEU A 63 -11.75 3.36 -5.05
C LEU A 63 -10.97 4.42 -4.27
N ILE A 64 -10.93 5.66 -4.78
CA ILE A 64 -10.21 6.77 -4.15
C ILE A 64 -10.77 7.01 -2.75
N GLU A 65 -12.07 7.28 -2.64
CA GLU A 65 -12.69 7.61 -1.34
C GLU A 65 -12.52 6.48 -0.32
N LEU A 66 -12.70 5.22 -0.74
CA LEU A 66 -12.53 4.06 0.15
C LEU A 66 -11.09 3.90 0.64
N ARG A 67 -10.10 4.09 -0.25
CA ARG A 67 -8.69 3.79 0.02
C ARG A 67 -7.92 4.94 0.63
N THR A 68 -8.45 6.16 0.55
CA THR A 68 -7.91 7.30 1.28
C THR A 68 -8.36 7.36 2.73
N ALA A 69 -9.28 6.51 3.20
CA ALA A 69 -9.76 6.56 4.57
C ALA A 69 -8.64 6.29 5.62
N PRO A 70 -8.67 6.92 6.82
CA PRO A 70 -7.70 6.78 7.93
C PRO A 70 -7.17 5.36 8.15
N GLN A 71 -8.10 4.43 8.31
CA GLN A 71 -7.86 3.00 8.52
C GLN A 71 -7.18 2.26 7.35
N GLY A 72 -6.98 2.90 6.20
CA GLY A 72 -6.36 2.32 5.02
C GLY A 72 -4.85 2.12 5.16
N HIS A 73 -4.30 1.18 4.39
CA HIS A 73 -2.85 0.97 4.35
C HIS A 73 -2.14 2.24 3.77
N PRO A 74 -1.05 2.74 4.38
CA PRO A 74 -0.42 4.00 3.97
C PRO A 74 -0.02 4.05 2.49
N ALA A 75 0.45 2.92 1.93
CA ALA A 75 0.77 2.82 0.51
C ALA A 75 -0.44 3.07 -0.40
N TYR A 76 -1.61 2.51 -0.07
CA TYR A 76 -2.81 2.68 -0.87
C TYR A 76 -3.37 4.10 -0.76
N ARG A 77 -3.33 4.68 0.44
CA ARG A 77 -3.72 6.08 0.66
C ARG A 77 -2.92 7.02 -0.25
N ARG A 78 -1.59 6.94 -0.19
CA ARG A 78 -0.70 7.79 -1.01
C ARG A 78 -0.97 7.64 -2.50
N ILE A 79 -1.16 6.40 -2.97
CA ILE A 79 -1.48 6.15 -4.38
C ILE A 79 -2.83 6.80 -4.76
N CYS A 80 -3.87 6.63 -3.94
CA CYS A 80 -5.19 7.15 -4.25
C CYS A 80 -5.29 8.68 -4.13
N GLN A 81 -4.56 9.28 -3.19
CA GLN A 81 -4.38 10.74 -3.10
C GLN A 81 -3.70 11.29 -4.35
N ALA A 82 -2.64 10.62 -4.83
CA ALA A 82 -1.98 10.99 -6.08
C ALA A 82 -2.90 10.81 -7.30
N MET A 83 -3.70 9.74 -7.35
CA MET A 83 -4.71 9.55 -8.41
C MET A 83 -5.73 10.67 -8.44
N HIS A 84 -6.24 11.10 -7.27
CA HIS A 84 -7.16 12.23 -7.17
C HIS A 84 -6.54 13.53 -7.75
N ALA A 85 -5.29 13.84 -7.37
CA ALA A 85 -4.58 15.00 -7.91
C ALA A 85 -4.37 14.90 -9.43
N LEU A 86 -3.97 13.72 -9.95
CA LEU A 86 -3.79 13.51 -11.38
C LEU A 86 -5.09 13.65 -12.18
N ILE A 87 -6.24 13.25 -11.62
CA ILE A 87 -7.55 13.47 -12.26
C ILE A 87 -7.85 14.96 -12.40
N ALA A 88 -7.57 15.75 -11.35
CA ALA A 88 -7.82 17.19 -11.35
C ALA A 88 -6.85 17.96 -12.26
N ASP A 89 -5.55 17.69 -12.13
CA ASP A 89 -4.48 18.55 -12.66
C ASP A 89 -3.92 18.05 -13.99
N GLN A 90 -3.72 16.73 -14.12
CA GLN A 90 -3.12 16.15 -15.33
C GLN A 90 -4.18 15.82 -16.39
N ALA A 91 -5.30 15.21 -15.99
CA ALA A 91 -6.41 14.93 -16.89
C ALA A 91 -7.35 16.15 -17.08
N GLY A 92 -7.29 17.13 -16.18
CA GLY A 92 -8.07 18.37 -16.26
C GLY A 92 -9.55 18.21 -15.85
N HIS A 93 -9.94 17.09 -15.26
CA HIS A 93 -11.32 16.79 -14.89
C HIS A 93 -11.68 17.30 -13.49
N ARG A 94 -11.52 18.61 -13.26
CA ARG A 94 -11.71 19.23 -11.94
C ARG A 94 -13.09 18.95 -11.34
N LEU A 95 -14.17 19.07 -12.12
CA LEU A 95 -15.53 18.79 -11.63
C LEU A 95 -15.73 17.33 -11.19
N ILE A 96 -14.98 16.38 -11.77
CA ILE A 96 -15.03 14.97 -11.36
C ILE A 96 -14.28 14.80 -10.03
N ALA A 97 -13.09 15.39 -9.90
CA ALA A 97 -12.32 15.37 -8.66
C ALA A 97 -13.10 16.05 -7.51
N ASP A 98 -13.65 17.24 -7.75
CA ASP A 98 -14.44 18.00 -6.78
C ASP A 98 -15.70 17.25 -6.31
N ALA A 99 -16.22 16.34 -7.13
CA ALA A 99 -17.34 15.48 -6.74
C ALA A 99 -16.95 14.37 -5.74
N MET A 100 -15.66 14.07 -5.57
CA MET A 100 -15.14 13.05 -4.65
C MET A 100 -14.98 13.61 -3.22
N THR A 101 -16.10 13.96 -2.59
CA THR A 101 -16.14 14.70 -1.32
C THR A 101 -15.62 13.93 -0.10
N PHE A 102 -15.45 12.61 -0.20
CA PHE A 102 -14.92 11.78 0.89
C PHE A 102 -13.44 11.42 0.73
N THR A 103 -12.75 12.04 -0.23
CA THR A 103 -11.30 11.85 -0.42
C THR A 103 -10.54 12.50 0.74
N ASP A 104 -9.77 11.70 1.48
CA ASP A 104 -9.01 12.16 2.64
C ASP A 104 -7.53 12.36 2.28
N HIS A 105 -7.09 13.62 2.35
CA HIS A 105 -5.70 14.04 2.09
C HIS A 105 -4.88 14.24 3.36
N SER A 106 -5.36 13.80 4.52
CA SER A 106 -4.60 13.93 5.77
C SER A 106 -3.36 13.01 5.76
N GLU A 107 -2.29 13.49 6.38
CA GLU A 107 -1.09 12.69 6.63
C GLU A 107 -1.29 11.83 7.87
N VAL A 108 -0.99 10.54 7.71
CA VAL A 108 -1.24 9.53 8.72
C VAL A 108 0.01 8.66 8.85
N GLU A 109 0.90 8.99 9.78
CA GLU A 109 2.14 8.25 9.97
C GLU A 109 1.96 6.94 10.77
N LEU A 110 1.01 6.87 11.72
CA LEU A 110 0.97 5.79 12.73
C LEU A 110 -0.45 5.37 13.17
N GLU A 111 -1.38 5.16 12.23
CA GLU A 111 -2.79 4.97 12.61
C GLU A 111 -3.22 3.57 13.02
N ARG A 112 -2.54 2.50 12.59
CA ARG A 112 -2.87 1.17 13.15
C ARG A 112 -2.75 1.18 14.67
N LEU A 113 -1.71 1.82 15.21
CA LEU A 113 -1.52 1.96 16.66
C LEU A 113 -2.61 2.83 17.32
N LYS A 114 -3.06 3.92 16.68
CA LYS A 114 -4.12 4.78 17.24
C LYS A 114 -5.49 4.10 17.21
N ALA A 115 -5.83 3.41 16.12
CA ALA A 115 -7.07 2.66 15.97
C ALA A 115 -7.10 1.45 16.91
N GLU A 116 -5.99 0.73 17.05
CA GLU A 116 -5.83 -0.36 18.03
C GLU A 116 -6.00 0.17 19.46
N ARG A 117 -5.36 1.30 19.81
CA ARG A 117 -5.55 1.97 21.11
C ARG A 117 -6.98 2.44 21.37
N ALA A 118 -7.67 2.96 20.36
CA ALA A 118 -9.06 3.40 20.49
C ALA A 118 -10.01 2.21 20.67
N ALA A 119 -9.79 1.12 19.93
CA ALA A 119 -10.53 -0.13 20.09
C ALA A 119 -10.28 -0.75 21.48
N GLU A 120 -9.06 -0.67 22.01
CA GLU A 120 -8.71 -1.15 23.34
C GLU A 120 -9.35 -0.32 24.44
N ARG A 121 -9.33 1.01 24.34
CA ARG A 121 -10.08 1.90 25.26
C ARG A 121 -11.58 1.61 25.27
N LYS A 122 -12.17 1.33 24.10
CA LYS A 122 -13.60 0.99 24.01
C LYS A 122 -13.92 -0.35 24.69
N ARG A 123 -13.01 -1.34 24.63
CA ARG A 123 -13.14 -2.61 25.36
C ARG A 123 -13.01 -2.41 26.87
N GLN A 124 -12.07 -1.59 27.33
CA GLN A 124 -11.85 -1.32 28.76
C GLN A 124 -13.02 -0.54 29.40
N ASN A 125 -13.68 0.35 28.67
CA ASN A 125 -14.86 1.08 29.16
C ASN A 125 -16.17 0.27 29.11
N SER A 126 -16.15 -0.94 28.56
CA SER A 126 -17.33 -1.83 28.47
C SER A 126 -17.33 -2.94 29.53
N ILE A 127 -16.39 -2.87 30.49
CA ILE A 127 -16.29 -3.70 31.71
C ILE A 127 -16.54 -2.78 32.90
#